data_AF-A0A2S9FVH6-F1
#
_entry.id   AF-A0A2S9FVH6-F1
#
_cell.length_a   1.000
_cell.length_b   1.000
_cell.length_c   1.000
_cell.angle_alpha   90.00
_cell.angle_beta   90.00
_cell.angle_gamma   90.00
#
_symmetry.space_group_name_H-M   'P 1'
#
loop_
_entity.id
_entity.type
_entity.pdbx_description
1 polymer ?
#
loop_
_entity_poly.entity_id
_entity_poly.type
_entity_poly.pdbx_seq_one_letter_code
_entity_poly.pdbx_strand_id
1 'polypeptide(L)'
;LYTNWEQDGGRQWETFLADELPNWLAANKGLAPDGHAIVGAAQGGTGALTMATFHPNRYRFAGSLSGFLNPSNTYTNGAITAGLA
;
A
#
# COMPACT_ATOMS: atom_id res chain seq x y z
N LEU A 1 -0.97 7.87 7.08
CA LEU A 1 -0.80 7.00 5.89
C LEU A 1 -1.89 5.94 5.92
N TYR A 2 -2.48 5.57 4.79
CA TYR A 2 -3.65 4.68 4.74
C TYR A 2 -3.30 3.18 4.78
N THR A 3 -2.27 2.78 5.52
CA THR A 3 -1.84 1.38 5.59
C THR A 3 -2.39 0.72 6.85
N ASN A 4 -2.01 1.16 8.05
CA ASN A 4 -2.63 0.73 9.30
C ASN A 4 -3.16 1.94 10.07
N TRP A 5 -4.46 1.95 10.40
CA TRP A 5 -5.09 3.08 11.11
C TRP A 5 -5.04 2.86 12.62
N GLU A 6 -4.54 3.85 13.36
CA GLU A 6 -4.42 3.77 14.83
C GLU A 6 -5.78 3.81 15.54
N GLN A 7 -6.72 4.62 15.02
CA GLN A 7 -8.04 4.80 15.64
C GLN A 7 -9.11 3.83 15.13
N ASP A 8 -8.81 3.06 14.09
CA ASP A 8 -9.72 2.08 13.50
C ASP A 8 -9.00 0.75 13.29
N GLY A 9 -9.13 -0.14 14.27
CA GLY A 9 -8.57 -1.49 14.24
C GLY A 9 -9.11 -2.37 13.11
N GLY A 10 -10.20 -1.97 12.44
CA GLY A 10 -10.73 -2.66 11.27
C GLY A 10 -9.99 -2.33 9.96
N ARG A 11 -9.08 -1.35 9.95
CA ARG A 11 -8.37 -0.88 8.75
C ARG A 11 -6.86 -1.12 8.85
N GLN A 12 -6.46 -2.39 8.76
CA GLN A 12 -5.07 -2.86 8.85
C GLN A 12 -4.56 -3.38 7.50
N TRP A 13 -4.57 -2.52 6.48
CA TRP A 13 -4.20 -2.88 5.12
C TRP A 13 -2.71 -3.19 4.93
N GLU A 14 -1.81 -2.60 5.73
CA GLU A 14 -0.39 -2.96 5.66
C GLU A 14 -0.20 -4.41 6.07
N THR A 15 -0.79 -4.79 7.21
CA THR A 15 -0.71 -6.14 7.76
C THR A 15 -1.28 -7.14 6.76
N PHE A 16 -2.46 -6.84 6.23
CA PHE A 16 -3.11 -7.73 5.28
C PHE A 16 -2.28 -7.91 4.00
N LEU A 17 -1.77 -6.83 3.42
CA LEU A 17 -1.07 -6.88 2.13
C LEU A 17 0.40 -7.35 2.26
N ALA A 18 1.12 -6.99 3.33
CA ALA A 18 2.53 -7.35 3.49
C ALA A 18 2.74 -8.76 4.07
N ASP A 19 1.75 -9.27 4.82
CA ASP A 19 1.94 -10.47 5.62
C ASP A 19 0.82 -11.49 5.40
N GLU A 20 -0.42 -11.18 5.76
CA GLU A 20 -1.49 -12.17 5.80
C GLU A 20 -1.80 -12.75 4.41
N LEU A 21 -2.02 -11.88 3.42
CA LEU A 21 -2.38 -12.29 2.07
C LEU A 21 -1.25 -13.04 1.34
N PRO A 22 0.00 -12.53 1.27
CA PRO A 22 1.09 -13.26 0.62
C PRO A 22 1.37 -14.62 1.27
N ASN A 23 1.38 -14.68 2.61
CA ASN A 23 1.59 -15.94 3.33
C ASN A 23 0.47 -16.94 3.05
N TRP A 24 -0.79 -16.47 3.07
CA TRP A 24 -1.93 -17.32 2.76
C TRP A 24 -1.88 -17.84 1.31
N LEU A 25 -1.53 -16.98 0.35
CA LEU A 25 -1.39 -17.38 -1.06
C LEU A 25 -0.24 -18.39 -1.25
N ALA A 26 0.89 -18.21 -0.57
CA ALA A 26 1.99 -19.17 -0.60
C ALA A 26 1.57 -20.54 -0.03
N ALA A 27 0.92 -20.54 1.14
CA ALA A 27 0.52 -21.76 1.83
C ALA A 27 -0.63 -22.53 1.12
N ASN A 28 -1.55 -21.81 0.47
CA ASN A 28 -2.81 -22.40 -0.02
C ASN A 28 -2.92 -22.43 -1.55
N LYS A 29 -2.13 -21.64 -2.26
CA LYS A 29 -2.24 -21.46 -3.72
C LYS A 29 -0.92 -21.68 -4.45
N GLY A 30 0.18 -21.97 -3.74
CA GLY A 30 1.47 -22.26 -4.33
C GLY A 30 2.12 -21.06 -5.03
N LEU A 31 1.71 -19.83 -4.68
CA LEU A 31 2.41 -18.64 -5.12
C LEU A 31 3.78 -18.55 -4.45
N ALA A 32 4.73 -17.89 -5.12
CA ALA A 32 5.98 -17.52 -4.46
C ALA A 32 5.66 -16.69 -3.19
N PRO A 33 6.45 -16.82 -2.11
CA PRO A 33 6.23 -16.03 -0.90
C PRO A 33 6.64 -14.57 -1.05
N ASP A 34 7.53 -14.28 -2.01
CA ASP A 34 8.25 -13.01 -2.15
C ASP A 34 8.41 -12.61 -3.62
N GLY A 35 8.81 -11.36 -3.85
CA GLY A 35 9.21 -10.86 -5.18
C GLY A 35 8.06 -10.49 -6.11
N HIS A 36 6.90 -10.15 -5.56
CA HIS A 36 5.73 -9.74 -6.33
C HIS A 36 5.82 -8.31 -6.86
N ALA A 37 4.86 -7.96 -7.72
CA ALA A 37 4.57 -6.61 -8.14
C ALA A 37 3.30 -6.10 -7.44
N ILE A 38 3.30 -4.83 -7.05
CA ILE A 38 2.10 -4.14 -6.54
C ILE A 38 1.85 -2.87 -7.36
N VAL A 39 0.62 -2.68 -7.82
CA VAL A 39 0.24 -1.53 -8.66
C VAL A 39 -1.06 -0.95 -8.14
N GLY A 40 -1.15 0.38 -8.08
CA GLY A 40 -2.38 1.05 -7.68
C GLY A 40 -2.55 2.43 -8.28
N ALA A 41 -3.80 2.90 -8.28
CA ALA A 41 -4.19 4.21 -8.78
C ALA A 41 -4.60 5.14 -7.63
N ALA A 42 -4.34 6.46 -7.77
CA ALA A 42 -4.64 7.47 -6.75
C ALA A 42 -4.12 7.05 -5.37
N GLN A 43 -4.99 6.84 -4.39
CA GLN A 43 -4.63 6.34 -3.07
C GLN A 43 -3.86 5.01 -3.11
N GLY A 44 -4.25 4.10 -4.01
CA GLY A 44 -3.56 2.82 -4.22
C GLY A 44 -2.15 2.99 -4.77
N GLY A 45 -1.88 4.07 -5.51
CA GLY A 45 -0.54 4.37 -6.02
C GLY A 45 0.42 4.81 -4.92
N THR A 46 -0.07 5.57 -3.94
CA THR A 46 0.67 5.84 -2.69
C THR A 46 0.93 4.54 -1.94
N GLY A 47 -0.10 3.71 -1.77
CA GLY A 47 0.00 2.42 -1.10
C GLY A 47 1.04 1.50 -1.74
N ALA A 48 1.00 1.33 -3.07
CA ALA A 48 1.95 0.49 -3.80
C ALA A 48 3.42 0.87 -3.54
N LEU A 49 3.73 2.17 -3.58
CA LEU A 49 5.09 2.64 -3.33
C LEU A 49 5.49 2.53 -1.85
N THR A 50 4.56 2.79 -0.92
CA THR A 50 4.78 2.55 0.52
C THR A 50 5.10 1.08 0.78
N MET A 51 4.33 0.15 0.21
CA MET A 51 4.53 -1.29 0.40
C MET A 51 5.89 -1.76 -0.11
N ALA A 52 6.31 -1.34 -1.31
CA ALA A 52 7.64 -1.71 -1.80
C ALA A 52 8.79 -1.03 -1.05
N THR A 53 8.55 0.16 -0.48
CA THR A 53 9.57 0.88 0.32
C THR A 53 9.83 0.18 1.65
N PHE A 54 8.78 -0.26 2.35
CA PHE A 54 8.89 -0.86 3.69
C PHE A 54 8.92 -2.40 3.68
N HIS A 55 8.47 -3.04 2.59
CA HIS A 55 8.44 -4.49 2.42
C HIS A 55 9.10 -4.92 1.08
N PRO A 56 10.39 -4.57 0.84
CA PRO A 56 11.05 -4.78 -0.45
C PRO A 56 11.30 -6.25 -0.81
N ASN A 57 11.30 -7.16 0.18
CA ASN A 57 11.31 -8.60 -0.06
C ASN A 57 9.98 -9.07 -0.68
N ARG A 58 8.85 -8.56 -0.17
CA ARG A 58 7.51 -8.90 -0.66
C ARG A 58 7.27 -8.32 -2.04
N TYR A 59 7.60 -7.05 -2.23
CA TYR A 59 7.31 -6.31 -3.45
C TYR A 59 8.57 -5.74 -4.09
N ARG A 60 9.05 -6.40 -5.14
CA ARG A 60 10.23 -5.97 -5.92
C ARG A 60 9.90 -4.92 -6.99
N PHE A 61 8.63 -4.80 -7.34
CA PHE A 61 8.15 -3.82 -8.29
C PHE A 61 6.94 -3.07 -7.72
N ALA A 62 6.92 -1.76 -7.88
CA ALA A 62 5.79 -0.92 -7.55
C ALA A 62 5.40 -0.02 -8.73
N GLY A 63 4.12 0.00 -9.05
CA GLY A 63 3.52 0.91 -10.03
C GLY A 63 2.55 1.87 -9.36
N SER A 64 2.71 3.17 -9.62
CA SER A 64 1.79 4.21 -9.14
C SER A 64 1.18 4.95 -10.31
N LEU A 65 -0.15 4.90 -10.41
CA LEU A 65 -0.93 5.59 -11.43
C LEU A 65 -1.61 6.80 -10.77
N SER A 66 -1.05 8.00 -10.98
CA SER A 66 -1.56 9.25 -10.41
C SER A 66 -1.66 9.24 -8.86
N GLY A 67 -0.70 8.62 -8.18
CA GLY A 67 -0.69 8.54 -6.72
C GLY A 67 -0.20 9.80 -6.00
N PHE A 68 -0.64 9.97 -4.75
CA PHE A 68 -0.19 11.06 -3.88
C PHE A 68 1.16 10.69 -3.24
N LEU A 69 2.27 11.05 -3.88
CA LEU A 69 3.60 10.56 -3.47
C LEU A 69 4.26 11.37 -2.34
N ASN A 70 3.65 12.48 -1.95
CA ASN A 70 4.11 13.30 -0.83
C ASN A 70 2.94 13.65 0.12
N PRO A 71 2.31 12.65 0.77
CA PRO A 71 1.11 12.86 1.58
C PRO A 71 1.40 13.52 2.95
N SER A 72 2.66 13.72 3.32
CA SER A 72 3.04 14.48 4.51
C SER A 72 3.19 15.98 4.22
N ASN A 73 3.23 16.39 2.94
CA ASN A 73 3.39 17.78 2.58
C ASN A 73 2.06 18.55 2.70
N THR A 74 2.01 19.41 3.71
CA THR A 74 0.83 20.19 4.09
C THR A 74 0.32 21.13 3.00
N TYR A 75 1.18 21.65 2.12
CA TYR A 75 0.75 22.47 0.98
C TYR A 75 -0.08 21.67 -0.02
N THR A 76 0.27 20.40 -0.22
CA THR A 76 -0.44 19.49 -1.12
C THR A 76 -1.64 18.82 -0.45
N ASN A 77 -1.62 18.65 0.88
CA ASN A 77 -2.68 17.97 1.62
C ASN A 77 -4.04 18.67 1.51
N GLY A 78 -4.08 20.00 1.41
CA GLY A 78 -5.34 20.72 1.17
C GLY A 78 -6.03 20.28 -0.13
N ALA A 79 -5.26 20.00 -1.19
CA ALA A 79 -5.79 19.50 -2.46
C ALA A 79 -6.26 18.04 -2.35
N ILE A 80 -5.58 17.22 -1.54
CA ILE A 80 -5.99 15.82 -1.28
C ILE A 80 -7.31 15.79 -0.50
N THR A 81 -7.45 16.60 0.54
CA THR A 81 -8.69 16.72 1.31
C THR A 81 -9.84 17.23 0.44
N ALA A 82 -9.58 18.21 -0.43
CA ALA A 82 -10.58 18.73 -1.35
C ALA A 82 -11.04 17.70 -2.41
N GLY A 83 -10.15 16.81 -2.86
CA GLY A 83 -10.49 15.74 -3.81
C GLY A 83 -11.18 14.52 -3.18
N LEU A 84 -11.25 14.44 -1.85
CA LEU A 84 -11.93 13.38 -1.10
C LEU A 84 -13.34 13.77 -0.61
N ALA A 85 -13.72 15.04 -0.77
CA ALA A 85 -15.05 15.58 -0.47
C ALA A 85 -16.00 15.39 -1.68
#